data_AF-S0IVF7-F1
#
_entry.id   AF-S0IVF7-F1
#
_cell.length_a   1.000
_cell.length_b   1.000
_cell.length_c   1.000
_cell.angle_alpha   90.00
_cell.angle_beta   90.00
_cell.angle_gamma   90.00
#
_symmetry.space_group_name_H-M   'P 1'
#
loop_
_entity.id
_entity.type
_entity.pdbx_description
1 polymer ?
#
loop_
_entity_poly.entity_id
_entity_poly.type
_entity_poly.pdbx_seq_one_letter_code
_entity_poly.pdbx_strand_id
1 'polypeptide(L)'
;MEERGTRMFGKGKKQEELEQELLSRQAEADKYLKKLSEVTGKMQVVQKETRTGIASMEEKQNELDSQMEKVLETVKGAAQEARKQNEKNRGLQKQMQVLADRAEKTDGMYQRSLEGICRREQELLEMINQGRKLTSPEEVLELAATGMRQEMGEMGKRIGEMEEMEKQMGVLSLNAAIEAGRLGDEGVKFVEAAEKVRDLSGKYHQAASFMAEKMKRMEERLEEAEVQVVYLTQIWKEHNSRLEKAAEGFGVYASRLEESETRNLVSEIRTVTGTLEQSISESELVSRQYDTAQEVVQQAGETFTRQQETLENLRGKAREVEEWLRAVGEEIKSN
;
A
#
# COMPACT_ATOMS: atom_id res chain seq x y z
N MET A 1 -105.45 77.22 -87.75
CA MET A 1 -104.57 76.95 -88.90
C MET A 1 -103.37 76.18 -88.38
N GLU A 2 -103.13 75.01 -88.99
CA GLU A 2 -101.92 74.17 -89.11
C GLU A 2 -100.59 74.76 -88.53
N GLU A 3 -99.63 74.02 -87.96
CA GLU A 3 -99.23 72.63 -88.21
C GLU A 3 -98.23 72.10 -87.13
N ARG A 4 -98.47 70.87 -86.69
CA ARG A 4 -97.57 69.71 -86.43
C ARG A 4 -96.09 69.86 -85.99
N GLY A 5 -95.76 69.12 -84.91
CA GLY A 5 -94.58 68.23 -84.76
C GLY A 5 -93.23 68.90 -84.48
N THR A 6 -92.44 68.50 -83.48
CA THR A 6 -91.76 67.19 -83.43
C THR A 6 -90.94 67.05 -82.12
N ARG A 7 -91.22 65.97 -81.37
CA ARG A 7 -90.36 65.07 -80.53
C ARG A 7 -89.38 65.68 -79.50
N MET A 8 -89.51 65.37 -78.21
CA MET A 8 -89.15 64.07 -77.58
C MET A 8 -87.72 63.56 -77.89
N PHE A 9 -86.71 64.42 -77.82
CA PHE A 9 -85.29 64.04 -78.06
C PHE A 9 -84.32 64.31 -76.88
N GLY A 10 -84.86 64.54 -75.67
CA GLY A 10 -84.04 64.85 -74.48
C GLY A 10 -83.98 63.76 -73.39
N LYS A 11 -84.87 62.75 -73.42
CA LYS A 11 -84.91 61.67 -72.42
C LYS A 11 -84.18 60.39 -72.85
N GLY A 12 -84.15 60.05 -74.14
CA GLY A 12 -83.47 58.84 -74.65
C GLY A 12 -81.93 58.89 -74.55
N LYS A 13 -81.31 60.03 -74.89
CA LYS A 13 -79.84 60.20 -74.77
C LYS A 13 -79.33 60.11 -73.33
N LYS A 14 -80.06 60.69 -72.37
CA LYS A 14 -79.73 60.57 -70.94
C LYS A 14 -79.90 59.15 -70.40
N GLN A 15 -80.80 58.37 -70.98
CA GLN A 15 -81.06 56.99 -70.58
C GLN A 15 -80.01 56.04 -71.17
N GLU A 16 -79.59 56.24 -72.43
CA GLU A 16 -78.46 55.53 -73.04
C GLU A 16 -77.11 55.86 -72.37
N GLU A 17 -76.88 57.13 -72.00
CA GLU A 17 -75.67 57.51 -71.23
C GLU A 17 -75.66 56.86 -69.84
N LEU A 18 -76.81 56.80 -69.15
CA LEU A 18 -76.94 56.08 -67.87
C LEU A 18 -76.76 54.56 -68.01
N GLU A 19 -77.26 53.97 -69.09
CA GLU A 19 -77.10 52.54 -69.40
C GLU A 19 -75.64 52.21 -69.75
N GLN A 20 -74.95 53.05 -70.52
CA GLN A 20 -73.52 52.89 -70.77
C GLN A 20 -72.68 53.09 -69.50
N GLU A 21 -73.03 54.05 -68.65
CA GLU A 21 -72.36 54.26 -67.36
C GLU A 21 -72.64 53.10 -66.38
N LEU A 22 -73.86 52.54 -66.37
CA LEU A 22 -74.20 51.32 -65.62
C LEU A 22 -73.42 50.10 -66.12
N LEU A 23 -73.36 49.87 -67.44
CA LEU A 23 -72.59 48.78 -68.03
C LEU A 23 -71.08 48.93 -67.77
N SER A 24 -70.55 50.15 -67.86
CA SER A 24 -69.15 50.44 -67.53
C SER A 24 -68.86 50.18 -66.04
N ARG A 25 -69.74 50.62 -65.14
CA ARG A 25 -69.62 50.34 -63.69
C ARG A 25 -69.77 48.87 -63.37
N GLN A 26 -70.63 48.14 -64.09
CA GLN A 26 -70.82 46.71 -63.91
C GLN A 26 -69.59 45.93 -64.40
N ALA A 27 -69.02 46.30 -65.55
CA ALA A 27 -67.77 45.72 -66.05
C ALA A 27 -66.57 46.02 -65.12
N GLU A 28 -66.53 47.21 -64.50
CA GLU A 28 -65.55 47.52 -63.46
C GLU A 28 -65.76 46.68 -62.19
N ALA A 29 -67.00 46.53 -61.73
CA ALA A 29 -67.35 45.68 -60.59
C ALA A 29 -66.97 44.22 -60.82
N ASP A 30 -67.25 43.65 -62.00
CA ASP A 30 -66.86 42.29 -62.38
C ASP A 30 -65.33 42.12 -62.42
N LYS A 31 -64.61 43.14 -62.90
CA LYS A 31 -63.14 43.14 -62.87
C LYS A 31 -62.60 43.16 -61.44
N TYR A 32 -63.24 43.87 -60.51
CA TYR A 32 -62.88 43.87 -59.09
C TYR A 32 -63.26 42.54 -58.41
N LEU A 33 -64.43 41.96 -58.69
CA LEU A 33 -64.84 40.65 -58.20
C LEU A 33 -63.89 39.54 -58.65
N LYS A 34 -63.46 39.55 -59.92
CA LYS A 34 -62.46 38.61 -60.43
C LYS A 34 -61.12 38.73 -59.69
N LYS A 35 -60.62 39.95 -59.48
CA LYS A 35 -59.40 40.20 -58.69
C LYS A 35 -59.56 39.74 -57.24
N LEU A 36 -60.70 40.02 -56.61
CA LEU A 36 -61.00 39.57 -55.23
C LEU A 36 -61.06 38.04 -55.15
N SER A 37 -61.65 37.37 -56.13
CA SER A 37 -61.64 35.91 -56.22
C SER A 37 -60.22 35.35 -56.38
N GLU A 38 -59.37 35.96 -57.22
CA GLU A 38 -57.97 35.55 -57.38
C GLU A 38 -57.16 35.75 -56.09
N VAL A 39 -57.34 36.88 -55.40
CA VAL A 39 -56.69 37.16 -54.10
C VAL A 39 -57.18 36.21 -53.02
N THR A 40 -58.49 35.96 -52.94
CA THR A 40 -59.09 35.03 -51.98
C THR A 40 -58.56 33.60 -52.21
N GLY A 41 -58.48 33.17 -53.47
CA GLY A 41 -57.91 31.86 -53.83
C GLY A 41 -56.44 31.73 -53.44
N LYS A 42 -55.60 32.75 -53.69
CA LYS A 42 -54.20 32.76 -53.24
C LYS A 42 -54.10 32.76 -51.71
N MET A 43 -54.94 33.51 -51.03
CA MET A 43 -54.94 33.59 -49.56
C MET A 43 -55.40 32.27 -48.92
N GLN A 44 -56.32 31.53 -49.55
CA GLN A 44 -56.69 30.17 -49.13
C GLN A 44 -55.52 29.19 -49.25
N VAL A 45 -54.71 29.28 -50.32
CA VAL A 45 -53.49 28.47 -50.46
C VAL A 45 -52.50 28.80 -49.35
N VAL A 46 -52.22 30.09 -49.12
CA VAL A 46 -51.33 30.55 -48.04
C VAL A 46 -51.84 30.12 -46.66
N GLN A 47 -53.15 30.17 -46.42
CA GLN A 47 -53.78 29.73 -45.17
C GLN A 47 -53.60 28.22 -44.95
N LYS A 48 -53.78 27.41 -46.00
CA LYS A 48 -53.56 25.96 -45.94
C LYS A 48 -52.09 25.63 -45.66
N GLU A 49 -51.15 26.32 -46.32
CA GLU A 49 -49.71 26.18 -46.07
C GLU A 49 -49.36 26.58 -44.64
N THR A 50 -49.91 27.69 -44.14
CA THR A 50 -49.73 28.18 -42.76
C THR A 50 -50.21 27.14 -41.74
N ARG A 51 -51.40 26.56 -41.95
CA ARG A 51 -51.97 25.52 -41.07
C ARG A 51 -51.11 24.26 -41.05
N THR A 52 -50.60 23.85 -42.21
CA THR A 52 -49.70 22.69 -42.32
C THR A 52 -48.38 22.98 -41.62
N GLY A 53 -47.85 24.20 -41.74
CA GLY A 53 -46.66 24.66 -41.02
C GLY A 53 -46.84 24.64 -39.50
N ILE A 54 -47.96 25.17 -38.99
CA ILE A 54 -48.30 25.15 -37.56
C ILE A 54 -48.39 23.72 -37.04
N ALA A 55 -49.10 22.82 -37.74
CA ALA A 55 -49.21 21.42 -37.33
C ALA A 55 -47.86 20.71 -37.27
N SER A 56 -46.97 20.95 -38.25
CA SER A 56 -45.60 20.41 -38.22
C SER A 56 -44.75 21.00 -37.08
N MET A 57 -44.97 22.27 -36.72
CA MET A 57 -44.31 22.89 -35.58
C MET A 57 -44.81 22.31 -34.25
N GLU A 58 -46.11 22.06 -34.10
CA GLU A 58 -46.70 21.39 -32.92
C GLU A 58 -46.15 19.97 -32.73
N GLU A 59 -46.01 19.20 -33.81
CA GLU A 59 -45.42 17.85 -33.76
C GLU A 59 -43.96 17.90 -33.28
N LYS A 60 -43.15 18.78 -33.86
CA LYS A 60 -41.75 18.99 -33.44
C LYS A 60 -41.64 19.48 -32.00
N GLN A 61 -42.58 20.31 -31.54
CA GLN A 61 -42.62 20.82 -30.18
C GLN A 61 -42.83 19.69 -29.17
N ASN A 62 -43.80 18.82 -29.42
CA ASN A 62 -44.06 17.65 -28.57
C ASN A 62 -42.87 16.68 -28.53
N GLU A 63 -42.19 16.49 -29.66
CA GLU A 63 -40.98 15.65 -29.71
C GLU A 63 -39.83 16.28 -28.91
N LEU A 64 -39.64 17.60 -29.02
CA LEU A 64 -38.65 18.34 -28.24
C LEU A 64 -38.93 18.29 -26.73
N ASP A 65 -40.18 18.42 -26.30
CA ASP A 65 -40.55 18.31 -24.87
C ASP A 65 -40.21 16.93 -24.31
N SER A 66 -40.54 15.86 -25.05
CA SER A 66 -40.18 14.49 -24.66
C SER A 66 -38.66 14.27 -24.60
N GLN A 67 -37.92 14.81 -25.57
CA GLN A 67 -36.46 14.77 -25.55
C GLN A 67 -35.90 15.55 -24.35
N MET A 68 -36.49 16.69 -24.01
CA MET A 68 -36.05 17.53 -22.89
C MET A 68 -36.23 16.84 -21.55
N GLU A 69 -37.37 16.20 -21.33
CA GLU A 69 -37.64 15.43 -20.11
C GLU A 69 -36.61 14.31 -19.92
N LYS A 70 -36.28 13.61 -21.02
CA LYS A 70 -35.24 12.57 -21.01
C LYS A 70 -33.84 13.14 -20.74
N VAL A 71 -33.52 14.31 -21.29
CA VAL A 71 -32.24 15.00 -20.99
C VAL A 71 -32.19 15.43 -19.52
N LEU A 72 -33.27 15.97 -18.95
CA LEU A 72 -33.34 16.32 -17.53
C LEU A 72 -33.08 15.10 -16.64
N GLU A 73 -33.75 13.98 -16.92
CA GLU A 73 -33.60 12.77 -16.12
C GLU A 73 -32.18 12.20 -16.22
N THR A 74 -31.59 12.16 -17.42
CA THR A 74 -30.22 11.68 -17.62
C THR A 74 -29.18 12.58 -16.96
N VAL A 75 -29.30 13.91 -17.07
CA VAL A 75 -28.40 14.86 -16.40
C VAL A 75 -28.52 14.73 -14.87
N LYS A 76 -29.73 14.62 -14.34
CA LYS A 76 -29.97 14.44 -12.90
C LYS A 76 -29.38 13.12 -12.38
N GLY A 77 -29.60 12.02 -13.10
CA GLY A 77 -29.03 10.72 -12.75
C GLY A 77 -27.50 10.73 -12.78
N ALA A 78 -26.90 11.35 -13.80
CA ALA A 78 -25.45 11.47 -13.93
C ALA A 78 -24.85 12.37 -12.83
N ALA A 79 -25.52 13.47 -12.46
CA ALA A 79 -25.13 14.33 -11.34
C ALA A 79 -25.12 13.56 -10.00
N GLN A 80 -26.15 12.75 -9.75
CA GLN A 80 -26.24 11.93 -8.55
C GLN A 80 -25.12 10.88 -8.49
N GLU A 81 -24.84 10.20 -9.61
CA GLU A 81 -23.77 9.19 -9.64
C GLU A 81 -22.39 9.85 -9.48
N ALA A 82 -22.15 11.02 -10.09
CA ALA A 82 -20.92 11.79 -9.90
C ALA A 82 -20.71 12.16 -8.41
N ARG A 83 -21.75 12.65 -7.73
CA ARG A 83 -21.69 12.97 -6.29
C ARG A 83 -21.39 11.73 -5.44
N LYS A 84 -22.07 10.62 -5.72
CA LYS A 84 -21.86 9.33 -5.03
C LYS A 84 -20.45 8.79 -5.25
N GLN A 85 -19.92 8.92 -6.47
CA GLN A 85 -18.54 8.54 -6.77
C GLN A 85 -17.53 9.41 -6.01
N ASN A 86 -17.79 10.71 -5.89
CA ASN A 86 -16.95 11.61 -5.11
C ASN A 86 -16.96 11.24 -3.61
N GLU A 87 -18.12 10.94 -3.03
CA GLU A 87 -18.21 10.46 -1.64
C GLU A 87 -17.40 9.19 -1.40
N LYS A 88 -17.50 8.21 -2.33
CA LYS A 88 -16.67 7.00 -2.30
C LYS A 88 -15.19 7.32 -2.37
N ASN A 89 -14.78 8.21 -3.29
CA ASN A 89 -13.39 8.61 -3.46
C ASN A 89 -12.86 9.29 -2.19
N ARG A 90 -13.62 10.18 -1.54
CA ARG A 90 -13.25 10.78 -0.25
C ARG A 90 -13.16 9.75 0.87
N GLY A 91 -14.02 8.73 0.86
CA GLY A 91 -13.94 7.60 1.77
C GLY A 91 -12.64 6.80 1.58
N LEU A 92 -12.29 6.50 0.33
CA LEU A 92 -11.02 5.86 -0.03
C LEU A 92 -9.82 6.73 0.37
N GLN A 93 -9.93 8.06 0.28
CA GLN A 93 -8.83 8.97 0.62
C GLN A 93 -8.51 8.89 2.11
N LYS A 94 -9.54 8.85 2.96
CA LYS A 94 -9.37 8.63 4.41
C LYS A 94 -8.74 7.27 4.70
N GLN A 95 -9.17 6.21 3.99
CA GLN A 95 -8.57 4.88 4.16
C GLN A 95 -7.11 4.85 3.73
N MET A 96 -6.75 5.50 2.61
CA MET A 96 -5.39 5.62 2.13
C MET A 96 -4.51 6.39 3.12
N GLN A 97 -5.03 7.44 3.76
CA GLN A 97 -4.29 8.17 4.79
C GLN A 97 -3.97 7.29 6.01
N VAL A 98 -4.94 6.51 6.50
CA VAL A 98 -4.70 5.54 7.58
C VAL A 98 -3.69 4.46 7.15
N LEU A 99 -3.76 4.01 5.89
CA LEU A 99 -2.80 3.06 5.33
C LEU A 99 -1.39 3.65 5.23
N ALA A 100 -1.26 4.91 4.84
CA ALA A 100 0.01 5.63 4.78
C ALA A 100 0.66 5.73 6.16
N ASP A 101 -0.08 6.16 7.18
CA ASP A 101 0.39 6.24 8.57
C ASP A 101 0.84 4.85 9.08
N ARG A 102 0.11 3.81 8.73
CA ARG A 102 0.46 2.43 9.11
C ARG A 102 1.71 1.96 8.40
N ALA A 103 1.87 2.26 7.12
CA ALA A 103 3.03 1.90 6.33
C ALA A 103 4.29 2.60 6.87
N GLU A 104 4.22 3.89 7.20
CA GLU A 104 5.31 4.66 7.79
C GLU A 104 5.72 4.11 9.17
N LYS A 105 4.74 3.81 10.04
CA LYS A 105 5.03 3.16 11.33
C LYS A 105 5.72 1.80 11.15
N THR A 106 5.30 1.05 10.14
CA THR A 106 5.87 -0.26 9.82
C THR A 106 7.30 -0.12 9.31
N ASP A 107 7.57 0.84 8.41
CA ASP A 107 8.93 1.15 7.94
C ASP A 107 9.85 1.55 9.10
N GLY A 108 9.38 2.42 10.00
CA GLY A 108 10.14 2.78 11.19
C GLY A 108 10.38 1.59 12.14
N MET A 109 9.47 0.62 12.23
CA MET A 109 9.71 -0.64 12.97
C MET A 109 10.78 -1.50 12.31
N TYR A 110 10.78 -1.59 10.97
CA TYR A 110 11.82 -2.31 10.23
C TYR A 110 13.20 -1.69 10.43
N GLN A 111 13.33 -0.37 10.34
CA GLN A 111 14.59 0.34 10.57
C GLN A 111 15.13 0.06 11.98
N ARG A 112 14.30 0.20 13.02
CA ARG A 112 14.70 -0.13 14.41
C ARG A 112 15.09 -1.59 14.59
N SER A 113 14.41 -2.50 13.89
CA SER A 113 14.72 -3.93 13.96
C SER A 113 16.07 -4.22 13.31
N LEU A 114 16.35 -3.64 12.15
CA LEU A 114 17.65 -3.73 11.49
C LEU A 114 18.79 -3.18 12.34
N GLU A 115 18.63 -1.98 12.90
CA GLU A 115 19.61 -1.42 13.83
C GLU A 115 19.87 -2.37 15.02
N GLY A 116 18.81 -2.97 15.56
CA GLY A 116 18.91 -3.95 16.65
C GLY A 116 19.64 -5.23 16.24
N ILE A 117 19.43 -5.71 15.02
CA ILE A 117 20.10 -6.90 14.47
C ILE A 117 21.58 -6.62 14.23
N CYS A 118 21.91 -5.53 13.53
CA CYS A 118 23.30 -5.16 13.27
C CYS A 118 24.09 -4.94 14.57
N ARG A 119 23.45 -4.35 15.59
CA ARG A 119 24.08 -4.20 16.92
C ARG A 119 24.37 -5.56 17.56
N ARG A 120 23.42 -6.49 17.56
CA ARG A 120 23.61 -7.84 18.12
C ARG A 120 24.64 -8.64 17.35
N GLU A 121 24.69 -8.49 16.04
CA GLU A 121 25.71 -9.09 15.19
C GLU A 121 27.11 -8.57 15.56
N GLN A 122 27.26 -7.26 15.73
CA GLN A 122 28.52 -6.66 16.20
C GLN A 122 28.92 -7.19 17.59
N GLU A 123 28.00 -7.26 18.55
CA GLU A 123 28.25 -7.81 19.88
C GLU A 123 28.72 -9.29 19.81
N LEU A 124 28.13 -10.10 18.93
CA LEU A 124 28.57 -11.48 18.69
C LEU A 124 29.97 -11.54 18.09
N LEU A 125 30.26 -10.71 17.08
CA LEU A 125 31.58 -10.66 16.45
C LEU A 125 32.67 -10.22 17.43
N GLU A 126 32.36 -9.28 18.32
CA GLU A 126 33.25 -8.88 19.41
C GLU A 126 33.52 -10.04 20.38
N MET A 127 32.49 -10.78 20.79
CA MET A 127 32.66 -11.98 21.64
C MET A 127 33.50 -13.06 20.96
N ILE A 128 33.29 -13.33 19.67
CA ILE A 128 34.12 -14.27 18.90
C ILE A 128 35.58 -13.81 18.88
N ASN A 129 35.82 -12.52 18.65
CA ASN A 129 37.17 -11.97 18.61
C ASN A 129 37.85 -12.01 19.98
N GLN A 130 37.13 -11.71 21.06
CA GLN A 130 37.62 -11.89 22.43
C GLN A 130 37.98 -13.36 22.69
N GLY A 131 37.13 -14.29 22.25
CA GLY A 131 37.36 -15.72 22.41
C GLY A 131 38.54 -16.27 21.63
N ARG A 132 38.94 -15.62 20.52
CA ARG A 132 40.16 -15.93 19.76
C ARG A 132 41.43 -15.36 20.37
N LYS A 133 41.32 -14.29 21.17
CA LYS A 133 42.47 -13.60 21.81
C LYS A 133 42.90 -14.23 23.14
N LEU A 134 42.07 -15.07 23.74
CA LEU A 134 42.46 -15.84 24.92
C LEU A 134 43.61 -16.77 24.52
N THR A 135 44.78 -16.62 25.17
CA THR A 135 45.88 -17.59 25.09
C THR A 135 45.31 -18.98 25.27
N SER A 136 45.65 -19.93 24.40
CA SER A 136 45.03 -21.25 24.45
C SER A 136 45.25 -21.84 25.86
N PRO A 137 44.18 -22.23 26.59
CA PRO A 137 44.33 -22.90 27.87
C PRO A 137 45.27 -24.10 27.78
N GLU A 138 45.35 -24.73 26.61
CA GLU A 138 46.33 -25.78 26.29
C GLU A 138 47.78 -25.29 26.39
N GLU A 139 48.13 -24.15 25.80
CA GLU A 139 49.51 -23.61 25.82
C GLU A 139 49.96 -23.27 27.25
N VAL A 140 49.06 -22.65 28.03
CA VAL A 140 49.34 -22.29 29.43
C VAL A 140 49.50 -23.55 30.29
N LEU A 141 48.62 -24.54 30.10
CA LEU A 141 48.71 -25.79 30.85
C LEU A 141 49.95 -26.59 30.44
N GLU A 142 50.26 -26.68 29.15
CA GLU A 142 51.41 -27.44 28.65
C GLU A 142 52.72 -26.92 29.24
N LEU A 143 52.87 -25.59 29.33
CA LEU A 143 54.02 -24.98 30.00
C LEU A 143 54.08 -25.35 31.49
N ALA A 144 52.95 -25.23 32.20
CA ALA A 144 52.87 -25.54 33.63
C ALA A 144 53.09 -27.03 33.92
N ALA A 145 52.51 -27.92 33.11
CA ALA A 145 52.62 -29.37 33.23
C ALA A 145 54.04 -29.85 32.95
N THR A 146 54.72 -29.24 31.97
CA THR A 146 56.14 -29.52 31.70
C THR A 146 57.01 -29.16 32.90
N GLY A 147 56.79 -27.99 33.50
CA GLY A 147 57.48 -27.58 34.73
C GLY A 147 57.22 -28.53 35.90
N MET A 148 55.95 -28.89 36.13
CA MET A 148 55.59 -29.85 37.18
C MET A 148 56.22 -31.23 36.95
N ARG A 149 56.20 -31.77 35.72
CA ARG A 149 56.84 -33.05 35.42
C ARG A 149 58.34 -33.03 35.68
N GLN A 150 59.01 -31.91 35.40
CA GLN A 150 60.44 -31.75 35.68
C GLN A 150 60.71 -31.78 37.19
N GLU A 151 60.01 -30.95 37.97
CA GLU A 151 60.12 -30.95 39.44
C GLU A 151 59.80 -32.33 40.02
N MET A 152 58.82 -33.00 39.42
CA MET A 152 58.42 -34.32 39.85
C MET A 152 59.50 -35.39 39.59
N GLY A 153 60.13 -35.36 38.43
CA GLY A 153 61.25 -36.23 38.12
C GLY A 153 62.44 -36.04 39.08
N GLU A 154 62.73 -34.79 39.46
CA GLU A 154 63.81 -34.48 40.41
C GLU A 154 63.51 -35.01 41.81
N MET A 155 62.28 -34.84 42.30
CA MET A 155 61.88 -35.32 43.62
C MET A 155 61.71 -36.84 43.65
N GLY A 156 61.30 -37.47 42.54
CA GLY A 156 61.31 -38.93 42.38
C GLY A 156 62.72 -39.52 42.50
N LYS A 157 63.74 -38.89 41.90
CA LYS A 157 65.15 -39.31 42.07
C LYS A 157 65.59 -39.24 43.53
N ARG A 158 65.28 -38.13 44.22
CA ARG A 158 65.60 -37.98 45.65
C ARG A 158 64.93 -39.05 46.51
N ILE A 159 63.66 -39.37 46.25
CA ILE A 159 62.96 -40.44 46.97
C ILE A 159 63.66 -41.79 46.75
N GLY A 160 64.11 -42.09 45.53
CA GLY A 160 64.91 -43.30 45.25
C GLY A 160 66.23 -43.34 46.02
N GLU A 161 66.93 -42.21 46.15
CA GLU A 161 68.13 -42.10 46.99
C GLU A 161 67.82 -42.33 48.48
N MET A 162 66.66 -41.86 48.96
CA MET A 162 66.19 -42.12 50.33
C MET A 162 65.92 -43.61 50.58
N GLU A 163 65.25 -44.30 49.65
CA GLU A 163 65.01 -45.74 49.76
C GLU A 163 66.32 -46.56 49.77
N GLU A 164 67.34 -46.12 49.04
CA GLU A 164 68.65 -46.78 49.06
C GLU A 164 69.40 -46.52 50.38
N MET A 165 69.38 -45.27 50.88
CA MET A 165 69.95 -44.94 52.19
C MET A 165 69.28 -45.74 53.31
N GLU A 166 67.98 -45.93 53.23
CA GLU A 166 67.22 -46.74 54.16
C GLU A 166 67.71 -48.18 54.20
N LYS A 167 67.82 -48.84 53.04
CA LYS A 167 68.33 -50.22 52.94
C LYS A 167 69.73 -50.35 53.51
N GLN A 168 70.60 -49.39 53.19
CA GLN A 168 71.96 -49.37 53.73
C GLN A 168 71.96 -49.21 55.25
N MET A 169 71.15 -48.31 55.79
CA MET A 169 70.99 -48.11 57.23
C MET A 169 70.43 -49.35 57.93
N GLY A 170 69.48 -50.04 57.31
CA GLY A 170 68.92 -51.31 57.79
C GLY A 170 69.96 -52.44 57.80
N VAL A 171 70.75 -52.58 56.75
CA VAL A 171 71.84 -53.57 56.67
C VAL A 171 72.95 -53.27 57.67
N LEU A 172 73.39 -52.01 57.76
CA LEU A 172 74.45 -51.60 58.70
C LEU A 172 74.01 -51.77 60.15
N SER A 173 72.79 -51.37 60.50
CA SER A 173 72.24 -51.55 61.85
C SER A 173 72.07 -53.03 62.21
N LEU A 174 71.63 -53.88 61.29
CA LEU A 174 71.57 -55.32 61.51
C LEU A 174 72.95 -55.93 61.74
N ASN A 175 73.92 -55.60 60.88
CA ASN A 175 75.30 -56.09 61.03
C ASN A 175 75.93 -55.62 62.35
N ALA A 176 75.69 -54.37 62.75
CA ALA A 176 76.15 -53.82 64.02
C ALA A 176 75.50 -54.53 65.22
N ALA A 177 74.21 -54.84 65.16
CA ALA A 177 73.51 -55.58 66.21
C ALA A 177 74.06 -57.02 66.35
N ILE A 178 74.36 -57.69 65.22
CA ILE A 178 74.96 -59.04 65.22
C ILE A 178 76.35 -59.01 65.85
N GLU A 179 77.22 -58.09 65.45
CA GLU A 179 78.59 -58.00 65.97
C GLU A 179 78.61 -57.58 67.45
N ALA A 180 77.73 -56.64 67.84
CA ALA A 180 77.55 -56.26 69.24
C ALA A 180 77.05 -57.43 70.10
N GLY A 181 76.12 -58.25 69.59
CA GLY A 181 75.66 -59.45 70.27
C GLY A 181 76.77 -60.50 70.47
N ARG A 182 77.78 -60.52 69.60
CA ARG A 182 78.95 -61.41 69.69
C ARG A 182 79.88 -61.08 70.86
N LEU A 183 79.80 -59.87 71.40
CA LEU A 183 80.56 -59.42 72.59
C LEU A 183 79.92 -59.85 73.92
N GLY A 184 78.74 -60.48 73.90
CA GLY A 184 78.04 -60.93 75.11
C GLY A 184 77.59 -59.76 75.98
N ASP A 185 77.80 -59.84 77.30
CA ASP A 185 77.29 -58.88 78.28
C ASP A 185 77.85 -57.45 78.10
N GLU A 186 79.06 -57.30 77.55
CA GLU A 186 79.66 -55.98 77.28
C GLU A 186 79.01 -55.27 76.06
N GLY A 187 78.33 -56.03 75.19
CA GLY A 187 77.75 -55.53 73.94
C GLY A 187 76.31 -55.03 74.03
N VAL A 188 75.62 -55.24 75.15
CA VAL A 188 74.16 -55.01 75.28
C VAL A 188 73.72 -53.60 74.89
N LYS A 189 74.45 -52.56 75.31
CA LYS A 189 74.14 -51.16 74.95
C LYS A 189 74.35 -50.86 73.47
N PHE A 190 75.29 -51.55 72.81
CA PHE A 190 75.51 -51.41 71.37
C PHE A 190 74.42 -52.11 70.56
N VAL A 191 73.91 -53.25 71.04
CA VAL A 191 72.73 -53.91 70.47
C VAL A 191 71.51 -52.99 70.55
N GLU A 192 71.21 -52.42 71.72
CA GLU A 192 70.08 -51.47 71.88
C GLU A 192 70.19 -50.24 70.97
N ALA A 193 71.40 -49.70 70.79
CA ALA A 193 71.65 -48.59 69.89
C ALA A 193 71.44 -48.99 68.42
N ALA A 194 71.94 -50.16 68.01
CA ALA A 194 71.78 -50.68 66.66
C ALA A 194 70.30 -50.98 66.34
N GLU A 195 69.55 -51.54 67.28
CA GLU A 195 68.09 -51.74 67.12
C GLU A 195 67.34 -50.41 66.97
N LYS A 196 67.70 -49.36 67.72
CA LYS A 196 67.12 -48.02 67.52
C LYS A 196 67.40 -47.45 66.12
N VAL A 197 68.61 -47.65 65.58
CA VAL A 197 68.95 -47.25 64.21
C VAL A 197 68.12 -48.04 63.20
N ARG A 198 67.89 -49.33 63.45
CA ARG A 198 67.03 -50.18 62.62
C ARG A 198 65.57 -49.71 62.63
N ASP A 199 65.04 -49.37 63.79
CA ASP A 199 63.69 -48.81 63.93
C ASP A 199 63.56 -47.46 63.22
N LEU A 200 64.57 -46.60 63.31
CA LEU A 200 64.61 -45.32 62.59
C LEU A 200 64.67 -45.51 61.07
N SER A 201 65.47 -46.48 60.59
CA SER A 201 65.49 -46.90 59.18
C SER A 201 64.10 -47.36 58.73
N GLY A 202 63.40 -48.16 59.52
CA GLY A 202 62.01 -48.56 59.22
C GLY A 202 61.02 -47.37 59.15
N LYS A 203 61.15 -46.37 60.03
CA LYS A 203 60.34 -45.14 59.94
C LYS A 203 60.69 -44.29 58.72
N TYR A 204 61.98 -44.24 58.37
CA TYR A 204 62.46 -43.54 57.19
C TYR A 204 61.95 -44.20 55.90
N HIS A 205 61.89 -45.54 55.86
CA HIS A 205 61.26 -46.31 54.78
C HIS A 205 59.81 -45.88 54.58
N GLN A 206 59.02 -45.87 55.66
CA GLN A 206 57.60 -45.49 55.59
C GLN A 206 57.42 -44.06 55.08
N ALA A 207 58.28 -43.12 55.49
CA ALA A 207 58.24 -41.75 55.00
C ALA A 207 58.58 -41.66 53.51
N ALA A 208 59.62 -42.36 53.05
CA ALA A 208 60.02 -42.40 51.64
C ALA A 208 58.91 -43.03 50.76
N SER A 209 58.34 -44.16 51.17
CA SER A 209 57.22 -44.79 50.46
C SER A 209 55.96 -43.91 50.43
N PHE A 210 55.65 -43.19 51.51
CA PHE A 210 54.55 -42.24 51.53
C PHE A 210 54.77 -41.08 50.54
N MET A 211 56.00 -40.56 50.46
CA MET A 211 56.37 -39.54 49.47
C MET A 211 56.24 -40.07 48.04
N ALA A 212 56.71 -41.30 47.76
CA ALA A 212 56.56 -41.94 46.46
C ALA A 212 55.08 -42.07 46.04
N GLU A 213 54.23 -42.50 46.97
CA GLU A 213 52.79 -42.64 46.73
C GLU A 213 52.11 -41.27 46.51
N LYS A 214 52.52 -40.22 47.25
CA LYS A 214 52.05 -38.85 46.99
C LYS A 214 52.50 -38.34 45.63
N MET A 215 53.69 -38.73 45.19
CA MET A 215 54.22 -38.36 43.89
C MET A 215 53.43 -38.95 42.75
N LYS A 216 53.15 -40.25 42.82
CA LYS A 216 52.31 -40.94 41.85
C LYS A 216 50.92 -40.31 41.74
N ARG A 217 50.30 -39.99 42.87
CA ARG A 217 49.00 -39.28 42.89
C ARG A 217 49.08 -37.87 42.28
N MET A 218 50.21 -37.19 42.38
CA MET A 218 50.40 -35.89 41.76
C MET A 218 50.50 -36.02 40.23
N GLU A 219 51.07 -37.13 39.74
CA GLU A 219 51.18 -37.45 38.32
C GLU A 219 49.80 -37.74 37.74
N GLU A 220 49.05 -38.62 38.39
CA GLU A 220 47.67 -38.97 38.03
C GLU A 220 46.78 -37.71 37.96
N ARG A 221 46.90 -36.81 38.95
CA ARG A 221 46.15 -35.53 38.95
C ARG A 221 46.58 -34.56 37.86
N LEU A 222 47.86 -34.59 37.47
CA LEU A 222 48.36 -33.76 36.38
C LEU A 222 47.82 -34.25 35.03
N GLU A 223 47.84 -35.57 34.80
CA GLU A 223 47.24 -36.19 33.60
C GLU A 223 45.74 -35.91 33.52
N GLU A 224 45.00 -36.01 34.63
CA GLU A 224 43.58 -35.64 34.68
C GLU A 224 43.35 -34.17 34.30
N ALA A 225 44.20 -33.26 34.78
CA ALA A 225 44.11 -31.83 34.44
C ALA A 225 44.36 -31.57 32.94
N GLU A 226 45.31 -32.29 32.33
CA GLU A 226 45.57 -32.23 30.89
C GLU A 226 44.37 -32.68 30.07
N VAL A 227 43.76 -33.81 30.43
CA VAL A 227 42.53 -34.31 29.78
C VAL A 227 41.39 -33.29 29.90
N GLN A 228 41.20 -32.68 31.08
CA GLN A 228 40.16 -31.68 31.28
C GLN A 228 40.38 -30.42 30.44
N VAL A 229 41.61 -29.96 30.28
CA VAL A 229 41.90 -28.77 29.46
C VAL A 229 41.67 -29.04 27.98
N VAL A 230 42.06 -30.20 27.46
CA VAL A 230 41.74 -30.60 26.07
C VAL A 230 40.22 -30.59 25.85
N TYR A 231 39.46 -31.15 26.79
CA TYR A 231 37.99 -31.15 26.73
C TYR A 231 37.40 -29.73 26.76
N LEU A 232 37.92 -28.85 27.64
CA LEU A 232 37.51 -27.44 27.70
C LEU A 232 37.80 -26.69 26.40
N THR A 233 38.96 -26.92 25.78
CA THR A 233 39.30 -26.29 24.50
C THR A 233 38.37 -26.76 23.37
N GLN A 234 37.96 -28.04 23.38
CA GLN A 234 36.99 -28.54 22.41
C GLN A 234 35.62 -27.89 22.58
N ILE A 235 35.12 -27.76 23.82
CA ILE A 235 33.88 -27.04 24.11
C ILE A 235 33.98 -25.58 23.63
N TRP A 236 35.13 -24.93 23.88
CA TRP A 236 35.34 -23.54 23.47
C TRP A 236 35.31 -23.35 21.96
N LYS A 237 35.95 -24.26 21.21
CA LYS A 237 35.91 -24.28 19.74
C LYS A 237 34.48 -24.45 19.22
N GLU A 238 33.72 -25.38 19.81
CA GLU A 238 32.32 -25.58 19.44
C GLU A 238 31.45 -24.36 19.77
N HIS A 239 31.67 -23.74 20.94
CA HIS A 239 31.00 -22.51 21.35
C HIS A 239 31.24 -21.37 20.34
N ASN A 240 32.49 -21.11 19.95
CA ASN A 240 32.82 -20.10 18.95
C ASN A 240 32.17 -20.40 17.59
N SER A 241 32.16 -21.66 17.14
CA SER A 241 31.47 -22.04 15.90
C SER A 241 29.97 -21.79 15.96
N ARG A 242 29.32 -22.01 17.11
CA ARG A 242 27.90 -21.70 17.31
C ARG A 242 27.64 -20.19 17.28
N LEU A 243 28.53 -19.37 17.84
CA LEU A 243 28.44 -17.92 17.77
C LEU A 243 28.60 -17.40 16.33
N GLU A 244 29.54 -17.95 15.55
CA GLU A 244 29.74 -17.60 14.14
C GLU A 244 28.47 -17.87 13.33
N LYS A 245 27.86 -19.05 13.49
CA LYS A 245 26.57 -19.37 12.84
C LYS A 245 25.44 -18.43 13.27
N ALA A 246 25.43 -17.99 14.53
CA ALA A 246 24.44 -17.04 15.02
C ALA A 246 24.63 -15.66 14.38
N ALA A 247 25.87 -15.21 14.20
CA ALA A 247 26.19 -13.96 13.50
C ALA A 247 25.77 -14.02 12.03
N GLU A 248 26.09 -15.11 11.32
CA GLU A 248 25.60 -15.34 9.95
C GLU A 248 24.07 -15.32 9.86
N GLY A 249 23.39 -15.93 10.85
CA GLY A 249 21.94 -15.92 10.96
C GLY A 249 21.35 -14.51 11.08
N PHE A 250 22.02 -13.61 11.81
CA PHE A 250 21.63 -12.21 11.88
C PHE A 250 21.82 -11.49 10.55
N GLY A 251 22.94 -11.71 9.84
CA GLY A 251 23.15 -11.16 8.51
C GLY A 251 22.05 -11.56 7.52
N VAL A 252 21.69 -12.85 7.49
CA VAL A 252 20.57 -13.35 6.65
C VAL A 252 19.24 -12.71 7.06
N TYR A 253 18.99 -12.56 8.36
CA TYR A 253 17.75 -11.95 8.85
C TYR A 253 17.68 -10.46 8.48
N ALA A 254 18.81 -9.74 8.53
CA ALA A 254 18.90 -8.36 8.08
C ALA A 254 18.59 -8.22 6.57
N SER A 255 19.22 -9.03 5.71
CA SER A 255 18.95 -9.01 4.26
C SER A 255 17.48 -9.28 3.95
N ARG A 256 16.85 -10.26 4.62
CA ARG A 256 15.42 -10.55 4.44
C ARG A 256 14.51 -9.39 4.84
N LEU A 257 14.88 -8.63 5.88
CA LEU A 257 14.12 -7.46 6.30
C LEU A 257 14.29 -6.29 5.32
N GLU A 258 15.45 -6.17 4.68
CA GLU A 258 15.69 -5.16 3.64
C GLU A 258 14.94 -5.45 2.34
N GLU A 259 14.86 -6.72 1.93
CA GLU A 259 14.14 -7.18 0.75
C GLU A 259 12.60 -7.20 0.91
N SER A 260 12.09 -6.90 2.10
CA SER A 260 10.67 -6.98 2.40
C SER A 260 9.84 -6.00 1.53
N GLU A 261 8.88 -6.55 0.78
CA GLU A 261 7.96 -5.81 -0.10
C GLU A 261 7.20 -4.67 0.60
N THR A 262 7.12 -4.72 1.92
CA THR A 262 6.52 -3.69 2.77
C THR A 262 7.16 -2.31 2.60
N ARG A 263 8.44 -2.23 2.19
CA ARG A 263 9.09 -0.95 1.86
C ARG A 263 8.54 -0.31 0.59
N ASN A 264 8.09 -1.11 -0.38
CA ASN A 264 7.50 -0.61 -1.62
C ASN A 264 6.07 -0.08 -1.42
N LEU A 265 5.35 -0.60 -0.41
CA LEU A 265 3.97 -0.18 -0.10
C LEU A 265 3.86 1.32 0.17
N VAL A 266 4.85 1.96 0.78
CA VAL A 266 4.82 3.42 1.03
C VAL A 266 4.75 4.20 -0.28
N SER A 267 5.52 3.77 -1.29
CA SER A 267 5.54 4.39 -2.62
C SER A 267 4.23 4.17 -3.38
N GLU A 268 3.70 2.94 -3.32
CA GLU A 268 2.42 2.58 -3.94
C GLU A 268 1.26 3.37 -3.32
N ILE A 269 1.21 3.47 -1.99
CA ILE A 269 0.18 4.25 -1.29
C ILE A 269 0.24 5.72 -1.70
N ARG A 270 1.43 6.32 -1.84
CA ARG A 270 1.58 7.70 -2.33
C ARG A 270 1.05 7.85 -3.75
N THR A 271 1.35 6.89 -4.62
CA THR A 271 0.89 6.89 -6.01
C THR A 271 -0.64 6.82 -6.07
N VAL A 272 -1.26 5.89 -5.35
CA VAL A 272 -2.72 5.74 -5.27
C VAL A 272 -3.38 6.96 -4.64
N THR A 273 -2.74 7.59 -3.64
CA THR A 273 -3.26 8.83 -3.03
C THR A 273 -3.29 9.97 -4.05
N GLY A 274 -2.23 10.14 -4.84
CA GLY A 274 -2.19 11.16 -5.88
C GLY A 274 -3.23 10.96 -6.99
N THR A 275 -3.43 9.71 -7.45
CA THR A 275 -4.47 9.41 -8.45
C THR A 275 -5.88 9.64 -7.90
N LEU A 276 -6.08 9.39 -6.61
CA LEU A 276 -7.36 9.61 -5.95
C LEU A 276 -7.68 11.10 -5.77
N GLU A 277 -6.68 11.92 -5.42
CA GLU A 277 -6.82 13.38 -5.36
C GLU A 277 -7.20 13.96 -6.72
N GLN A 278 -6.55 13.50 -7.79
CA GLN A 278 -6.90 13.88 -9.15
C GLN A 278 -8.35 13.47 -9.49
N SER A 279 -8.75 12.24 -9.15
CA SER A 279 -10.11 11.74 -9.40
C SER A 279 -11.17 12.54 -8.62
N ILE A 280 -10.89 12.98 -7.39
CA ILE A 280 -11.78 13.87 -6.63
C ILE A 280 -11.93 15.21 -7.34
N SER A 281 -10.83 15.83 -7.78
CA SER A 281 -10.86 17.10 -8.49
C SER A 281 -11.63 17.01 -9.81
N GLU A 282 -11.41 15.96 -10.59
CA GLU A 282 -12.15 15.70 -11.83
C GLU A 282 -13.65 15.49 -11.56
N SER A 283 -13.99 14.75 -10.52
CA SER A 283 -15.39 14.52 -10.13
C SER A 283 -16.10 15.81 -9.68
N GLU A 284 -15.40 16.71 -8.98
CA GLU A 284 -15.94 18.03 -8.62
C GLU A 284 -16.20 18.90 -9.86
N LEU A 285 -15.30 18.86 -10.85
CA LEU A 285 -15.51 19.56 -12.13
C LEU A 285 -16.73 19.01 -12.89
N VAL A 286 -16.84 17.69 -12.98
CA VAL A 286 -17.97 17.01 -13.62
C VAL A 286 -19.28 17.34 -12.91
N SER A 287 -19.30 17.38 -11.57
CA SER A 287 -20.50 17.78 -10.82
C SER A 287 -20.94 19.20 -11.18
N ARG A 288 -20.00 20.17 -11.31
CA ARG A 288 -20.33 21.53 -11.73
C ARG A 288 -20.87 21.57 -13.16
N GLN A 289 -20.33 20.76 -14.06
CA GLN A 289 -20.83 20.66 -15.44
C GLN A 289 -22.28 20.16 -15.47
N TYR A 290 -22.64 19.20 -14.62
CA TYR A 290 -24.02 18.73 -14.53
C TYR A 290 -24.97 19.76 -13.92
N ASP A 291 -24.52 20.53 -12.92
CA ASP A 291 -25.33 21.61 -12.36
C ASP A 291 -25.62 22.68 -13.45
N THR A 292 -24.62 23.08 -14.24
CA THR A 292 -24.80 23.97 -15.40
C THR A 292 -25.71 23.37 -16.48
N ALA A 293 -25.57 22.07 -16.76
CA ALA A 293 -26.43 21.39 -17.74
C ALA A 293 -27.90 21.40 -17.28
N GLN A 294 -28.16 21.19 -15.98
CA GLN A 294 -29.51 21.32 -15.41
C GLN A 294 -30.09 22.72 -15.64
N GLU A 295 -29.31 23.78 -15.39
CA GLU A 295 -29.76 25.16 -15.61
C GLU A 295 -30.11 25.42 -17.09
N VAL A 296 -29.25 25.00 -18.02
CA VAL A 296 -29.47 25.18 -19.47
C VAL A 296 -30.73 24.46 -19.93
N VAL A 297 -30.91 23.21 -19.48
CA VAL A 297 -32.06 22.38 -19.85
C VAL A 297 -33.35 22.96 -19.25
N GLN A 298 -33.30 23.51 -18.03
CA GLN A 298 -34.45 24.21 -17.44
C GLN A 298 -34.82 25.48 -18.22
N GLN A 299 -33.84 26.33 -18.56
CA GLN A 299 -34.08 27.54 -19.36
C GLN A 299 -34.65 27.24 -20.75
N ALA A 300 -34.15 26.18 -21.38
CA ALA A 300 -34.67 25.76 -22.67
C ALA A 300 -36.10 25.19 -22.55
N GLY A 301 -36.44 24.51 -21.44
CA GLY A 301 -37.81 24.11 -21.11
C GLY A 301 -38.76 25.31 -20.99
N GLU A 302 -38.36 26.36 -20.27
CA GLU A 302 -39.15 27.61 -20.16
C GLU A 302 -39.34 28.28 -21.53
N THR A 303 -38.30 28.28 -22.36
CA THR A 303 -38.37 28.83 -23.73
C THR A 303 -39.36 28.04 -24.60
N PHE A 304 -39.39 26.71 -24.46
CA PHE A 304 -40.32 25.84 -25.17
C PHE A 304 -41.77 26.03 -24.75
N THR A 305 -42.04 26.16 -23.44
CA THR A 305 -43.39 26.50 -22.96
C THR A 305 -43.89 27.81 -23.57
N ARG A 306 -43.02 28.82 -23.66
CA ARG A 306 -43.36 30.09 -24.32
C ARG A 306 -43.59 29.94 -25.82
N GLN A 307 -42.82 29.09 -26.51
CA GLN A 307 -43.05 28.80 -27.93
C GLN A 307 -44.39 28.11 -28.17
N GLN A 308 -44.77 27.18 -27.29
CA GLN A 308 -46.07 26.50 -27.34
C GLN A 308 -47.23 27.50 -27.23
N GLU A 309 -47.18 28.43 -26.28
CA GLU A 309 -48.17 29.51 -26.15
C GLU A 309 -48.26 30.36 -27.44
N THR A 310 -47.12 30.65 -28.09
CA THR A 310 -47.13 31.40 -29.36
C THR A 310 -47.73 30.61 -30.52
N LEU A 311 -47.50 29.29 -30.58
CA LEU A 311 -48.09 28.42 -31.60
C LEU A 311 -49.60 28.31 -31.43
N GLU A 312 -50.10 28.17 -30.20
CA GLU A 312 -51.54 28.17 -29.91
C GLU A 312 -52.19 29.48 -30.37
N ASN A 313 -51.56 30.63 -30.08
CA ASN A 313 -52.02 31.92 -30.54
C ASN A 313 -52.02 32.04 -32.09
N LEU A 314 -50.97 31.58 -32.75
CA LEU A 314 -50.89 31.56 -34.22
C LEU A 314 -51.97 30.67 -34.84
N ARG A 315 -52.24 29.51 -34.23
CA ARG A 315 -53.31 28.60 -34.64
C ARG A 315 -54.68 29.26 -34.51
N GLY A 316 -54.93 29.97 -33.42
CA GLY A 316 -56.13 30.78 -33.22
C GLY A 316 -56.33 31.79 -34.36
N LYS A 317 -55.30 32.60 -34.64
CA LYS A 317 -55.34 33.60 -35.73
C LYS A 317 -55.51 32.96 -37.11
N ALA A 318 -54.83 31.86 -37.39
CA ALA A 318 -54.95 31.15 -38.67
C ALA A 318 -56.38 30.60 -38.89
N ARG A 319 -57.08 30.25 -37.81
CA ARG A 319 -58.49 29.83 -37.84
C ARG A 319 -59.42 31.01 -38.11
N GLU A 320 -59.21 32.15 -37.46
CA GLU A 320 -59.96 33.38 -37.73
C GLU A 320 -59.86 33.80 -39.21
N VAL A 321 -58.64 33.79 -39.77
CA VAL A 321 -58.41 34.08 -41.20
C VAL A 321 -59.13 33.07 -42.11
N GLU A 322 -59.18 31.79 -41.73
CA GLU A 322 -59.93 30.77 -42.47
C GLU A 322 -61.43 31.09 -42.52
N GLU A 323 -61.99 31.50 -41.39
CA GLU A 323 -63.40 31.87 -41.26
C GLU A 323 -63.72 33.11 -42.11
N TRP A 324 -62.83 34.12 -42.10
CA TRP A 324 -62.97 35.31 -42.93
C TRP A 324 -62.93 34.98 -44.42
N LEU A 325 -61.97 34.15 -44.86
CA LEU A 325 -61.85 33.74 -46.26
C LEU A 325 -63.05 32.91 -46.73
N ARG A 326 -63.65 32.13 -45.82
CA ARG A 326 -64.88 31.39 -46.11
C ARG A 326 -66.06 32.33 -46.30
N ALA A 327 -66.26 33.27 -45.39
CA ALA A 327 -67.33 34.27 -45.48
C ALA A 327 -67.21 35.12 -46.75
N VAL A 328 -66.02 35.66 -47.05
CA VAL A 328 -65.77 36.44 -48.28
C VAL A 328 -65.96 35.57 -49.53
N GLY A 329 -65.53 34.30 -49.50
CA GLY A 329 -65.72 33.38 -50.62
C GLY A 329 -67.18 33.01 -50.88
N GLU A 330 -68.01 32.97 -49.84
CA GLU A 330 -69.46 32.77 -49.95
C GLU A 330 -70.16 34.02 -50.52
N GLU A 331 -69.79 35.22 -50.08
CA GLU A 331 -70.31 36.48 -50.61
C GLU A 331 -69.95 36.70 -52.08
N ILE A 332 -68.72 36.35 -52.50
CA ILE A 332 -68.28 36.44 -53.91
C ILE A 332 -69.08 35.47 -54.80
N LYS A 333 -69.53 34.32 -54.28
CA LYS A 333 -70.33 33.33 -55.04
C LYS A 333 -71.82 33.67 -55.11
N SER A 334 -72.30 34.52 -54.21
CA SER A 334 -73.71 34.89 -54.08
C SER A 334 -74.11 36.13 -54.90
N ASN A 335 -73.15 36.83 -55.51
CA ASN A 335 -73.33 37.98 -56.41
C ASN A 335 -73.02 37.61 -57.86
#